data_AF-A0A7Z7BXC4-F1
#
_entry.id   AF-A0A7Z7BXC4-F1
#
_cell.length_a   1.000
_cell.length_b   1.000
_cell.length_c   1.000
_cell.angle_alpha   90.00
_cell.angle_beta   90.00
_cell.angle_gamma   90.00
#
_symmetry.space_group_name_H-M   'P 1'
#
loop_
_entity.id
_entity.type
_entity.pdbx_description
1 polymer ?
#
loop_
_entity_poly.entity_id
_entity_poly.type
_entity_poly.pdbx_seq_one_letter_code
_entity_poly.pdbx_strand_id
1 'polypeptide(L)'
;MSAETYRALFLHPDEDEDDFSAQLPVVSAAPPALIRAATTYAGAQAVAVYRLAEASAWPEAAAFLYEKTIPGTVPDGEQLEQVETPDD
;
A
#
# COMPACT_ATOMS: atom_id res chain seq x y z
N MET A 1 7.11 -3.29 -23.66
CA MET A 1 5.72 -3.43 -23.20
C MET A 1 5.56 -2.47 -22.05
N SER A 2 4.62 -1.53 -22.12
CA SER A 2 4.29 -0.68 -20.99
C SER A 2 3.76 -1.58 -19.88
N ALA A 3 4.39 -1.60 -18.71
CA ALA A 3 3.82 -2.32 -17.57
C ALA A 3 2.46 -1.67 -17.26
N GLU A 4 1.41 -2.48 -17.16
CA GLU A 4 0.11 -1.97 -16.71
C GLU A 4 0.25 -1.45 -15.27
N THR A 5 -0.37 -0.32 -14.99
CA THR A 5 -0.32 0.34 -13.67
C THR A 5 -1.72 0.60 -13.17
N TYR A 6 -1.93 0.53 -11.86
CA TYR A 6 -3.18 0.85 -11.20
C TYR A 6 -3.03 2.03 -10.24
N ARG A 7 -4.13 2.70 -9.91
CA ARG A 7 -4.15 3.74 -8.86
C ARG A 7 -4.43 3.11 -7.49
N ALA A 8 -3.51 3.25 -6.55
CA ALA A 8 -3.71 2.91 -5.14
C ALA A 8 -4.12 4.16 -4.36
N LEU A 9 -5.23 4.07 -3.63
CA LEU A 9 -5.69 5.09 -2.67
C LEU A 9 -5.35 4.62 -1.26
N PHE A 10 -4.66 5.44 -0.47
CA PHE A 10 -4.30 5.14 0.92
C PHE A 10 -5.16 5.99 1.85
N LEU A 11 -5.84 5.35 2.80
CA LEU A 11 -6.89 5.97 3.61
C LEU A 11 -6.56 5.81 5.11
N HIS A 12 -6.63 6.89 5.90
CA HIS A 12 -6.55 6.81 7.35
C HIS A 12 -7.95 6.76 7.98
N PRO A 13 -8.17 6.01 9.08
CA PRO A 13 -9.49 5.90 9.71
C PRO A 13 -9.95 7.16 10.44
N ASP A 14 -9.03 8.06 10.76
CA ASP A 14 -9.29 9.22 11.64
C ASP A 14 -9.63 10.51 10.89
N GLU A 15 -9.51 10.54 9.55
CA GLU A 15 -9.84 11.72 8.73
C GLU A 15 -10.58 11.27 7.47
N ASP A 16 -11.66 11.96 7.11
CA ASP A 16 -12.41 11.82 5.84
C ASP A 16 -11.55 12.22 4.60
N GLU A 17 -10.23 12.07 4.67
CA GLU A 17 -9.26 12.49 3.66
C GLU A 17 -8.33 11.33 3.29
N ASP A 18 -8.08 11.21 1.98
CA ASP A 18 -7.04 10.33 1.44
C ASP A 18 -5.69 10.75 2.03
N ASP A 19 -4.94 9.81 2.63
CA ASP A 19 -3.57 10.04 3.10
C ASP A 19 -2.69 10.43 1.91
N PHE A 20 -2.67 9.58 0.89
CA PHE A 20 -2.11 9.88 -0.43
C PHE A 20 -2.62 8.89 -1.47
N SER A 21 -2.23 9.10 -2.74
CA SER A 21 -2.42 8.10 -3.79
C SER A 21 -1.16 7.90 -4.61
N ALA A 22 -0.95 6.69 -5.11
CA ALA A 22 0.21 6.32 -5.91
C ALA A 22 -0.19 5.51 -7.15
N GLN A 23 0.59 5.64 -8.23
CA GLN A 23 0.52 4.70 -9.34
C GLN A 23 1.51 3.57 -9.12
N LEU A 24 1.00 2.34 -9.09
CA LEU A 24 1.78 1.14 -8.83
C LEU A 24 1.69 0.18 -10.02
N PRO A 25 2.76 -0.57 -10.33
CA PRO A 25 2.71 -1.58 -11.39
C PRO A 25 1.80 -2.74 -10.97
N VAL A 26 1.07 -3.29 -11.94
CA VAL A 26 0.35 -4.56 -11.77
C VAL A 26 1.38 -5.68 -11.83
N VAL A 27 1.66 -6.29 -10.68
CA VAL A 27 2.65 -7.38 -10.55
C VAL A 27 2.02 -8.78 -10.60
N SER A 28 0.71 -8.88 -10.36
CA SER A 28 -0.04 -10.13 -10.44
C SER A 28 -1.48 -9.93 -10.93
N ALA A 29 -2.18 -11.04 -11.17
CA ALA A 29 -3.55 -11.03 -11.70
C ALA A 29 -4.59 -10.58 -10.66
N ALA A 30 -4.25 -10.65 -9.37
CA ALA A 30 -5.08 -10.25 -8.25
C ALA A 30 -4.55 -8.95 -7.61
N PRO A 31 -5.40 -8.16 -6.94
CA PRO A 31 -4.92 -7.01 -6.17
C PRO A 31 -4.03 -7.48 -5.01
N PRO A 32 -2.96 -6.75 -4.65
CA PRO A 32 -2.19 -7.07 -3.46
C PRO A 32 -3.03 -6.91 -2.21
N ALA A 33 -2.79 -7.74 -1.21
CA ALA A 33 -3.54 -7.71 0.04
C ALA A 33 -3.08 -6.57 0.96
N LEU A 34 -1.79 -6.26 0.92
CA LEU A 34 -1.16 -5.24 1.75
C LEU A 34 -0.18 -4.42 0.91
N ILE A 35 -0.08 -3.14 1.25
CA ILE A 35 0.99 -2.25 0.80
C ILE A 35 1.74 -1.74 2.02
N ARG A 36 3.07 -1.71 1.94
CA ARG A 36 3.92 -1.09 2.96
C ARG A 36 4.53 0.18 2.41
N ALA A 37 4.43 1.27 3.17
CA ALA A 37 5.02 2.55 2.82
C ALA A 37 6.09 2.97 3.83
N ALA A 38 7.24 3.45 3.34
CA ALA A 38 8.26 4.02 4.21
C ALA A 38 7.73 5.29 4.90
N THR A 39 7.93 5.39 6.22
CA THR A 39 7.48 6.53 7.03
C THR A 39 8.43 6.79 8.20
N THR A 40 8.09 7.75 9.06
CA THR A 40 8.80 8.03 10.31
C THR A 40 7.83 7.99 11.49
N TYR A 41 8.23 7.31 12.57
CA TYR A 41 7.47 7.26 13.82
C TYR A 41 8.36 7.69 14.98
N ALA A 42 7.93 8.70 15.73
CA ALA A 42 8.68 9.26 16.86
C ALA A 42 10.15 9.65 16.54
N GLY A 43 10.39 10.14 15.32
CA GLY A 43 11.73 10.54 14.86
C GLY A 43 12.63 9.38 14.41
N ALA A 44 12.14 8.14 14.43
CA ALA A 44 12.83 6.97 13.91
C ALA A 44 12.19 6.48 12.59
N GLN A 45 12.98 5.76 11.79
CA GLN A 45 12.49 5.10 10.58
C GLN A 45 11.45 4.02 10.93
N ALA A 46 10.37 3.97 10.15
CA ALA A 46 9.27 3.05 10.32
C ALA A 46 8.62 2.69 8.98
N VAL A 47 7.71 1.73 9.01
CA VAL A 47 6.87 1.35 7.86
C VAL A 47 5.41 1.44 8.26
N ALA A 48 4.63 2.20 7.49
CA ALA A 48 3.17 2.17 7.55
C ALA A 48 2.66 0.99 6.72
N VAL A 49 1.72 0.25 7.27
CA VAL A 49 1.07 -0.90 6.63
C VAL A 49 -0.35 -0.51 6.30
N TYR A 50 -0.74 -0.68 5.04
CA TYR A 50 -2.09 -0.47 4.55
C TYR A 50 -2.65 -1.77 4.00
N ARG A 51 -3.91 -2.06 4.32
CA ARG A 51 -4.62 -3.28 3.93
C ARG A 51 -5.69 -2.99 2.91
N LEU A 52 -5.80 -3.85 1.91
CA LEU A 52 -6.83 -3.76 0.87
C LEU A 52 -8.21 -3.69 1.52
N ALA A 53 -8.93 -2.61 1.19
CA ALA A 53 -10.25 -2.30 1.69
C ALA A 53 -11.32 -2.50 0.62
N GLU A 54 -11.01 -2.12 -0.62
CA GLU A 54 -11.90 -2.27 -1.76
C GLU A 54 -11.11 -2.62 -3.04
N ALA A 55 -11.56 -3.66 -3.73
CA ALA A 55 -10.98 -4.16 -4.98
C ALA A 55 -11.99 -4.20 -6.14
N SER A 56 -13.16 -3.58 -5.98
CA SER A 56 -14.25 -3.62 -6.96
C SER A 56 -13.86 -3.04 -8.33
N ALA A 57 -12.91 -2.09 -8.34
CA ALA A 57 -12.41 -1.42 -9.53
C ALA A 57 -11.03 -1.93 -10.01
N TRP A 58 -10.56 -3.09 -9.53
CA TRP A 58 -9.27 -3.63 -9.97
C TRP A 58 -9.33 -4.11 -11.43
N PRO A 59 -8.31 -3.85 -12.28
CA PRO A 59 -7.02 -3.19 -12.00
C PRO A 59 -6.99 -1.67 -12.26
N GLU A 60 -8.12 -0.99 -12.44
CA GLU A 60 -8.16 0.47 -12.65
C GLU A 60 -7.78 1.21 -11.35
N ALA A 61 -8.34 0.78 -10.22
CA ALA A 61 -8.05 1.33 -8.90
C ALA A 61 -8.27 0.32 -7.76
N ALA A 62 -7.59 0.55 -6.64
CA ALA A 62 -7.79 -0.18 -5.39
C ALA A 62 -7.58 0.75 -4.18
N ALA A 63 -8.35 0.54 -3.11
CA ALA A 63 -8.26 1.31 -1.87
C ALA A 63 -7.63 0.48 -0.76
N PHE A 64 -6.73 1.09 0.01
CA PHE A 64 -6.03 0.49 1.14
C PHE A 64 -6.20 1.33 2.40
N LEU A 65 -6.66 0.72 3.48
CA LEU A 65 -6.85 1.36 4.78
C LEU A 65 -5.60 1.18 5.64
N TYR A 66 -5.19 2.25 6.32
CA TYR A 66 -4.12 2.19 7.31
C TYR A 66 -4.45 1.14 8.38
N GLU A 67 -3.53 0.21 8.58
CA GLU A 67 -3.63 -0.83 9.60
C GLU A 67 -2.78 -0.49 10.81
N LYS A 68 -1.49 -0.18 10.61
CA LYS A 68 -0.51 0.06 11.68
C LYS A 68 0.80 0.64 11.17
N THR A 69 1.61 1.15 12.09
CA THR A 69 3.01 1.52 11.84
C THR A 69 3.94 0.58 12.60
N ILE A 70 4.98 0.08 11.92
CA ILE A 70 5.99 -0.83 12.48
C ILE A 70 7.34 -0.06 12.57
N PRO A 71 7.81 0.27 13.78
CA PRO A 71 9.09 0.95 13.98
C PRO A 71 10.29 0.03 13.69
N GLY A 72 11.38 0.57 13.13
CA GLY A 72 12.67 -0.13 13.01
C GLY A 72 12.78 -1.19 11.91
N THR A 73 11.75 -1.32 11.06
CA THR A 73 11.76 -2.16 9.86
C THR A 73 11.81 -1.28 8.63
N VAL A 74 12.98 -1.05 8.05
CA VAL A 74 13.07 -0.55 6.67
C VAL A 74 14.07 -1.43 5.92
N PRO A 75 13.64 -2.31 5.01
CA PRO A 75 14.55 -2.86 4.01
C PRO A 75 14.99 -1.71 3.08
N ASP A 76 16.29 -1.61 2.81
CA ASP A 76 16.87 -0.57 1.97
C ASP A 76 16.19 -0.49 0.59
N GLY A 77 15.58 0.67 0.28
CA GLY A 77 15.46 1.13 -1.11
C GLY A 77 14.06 1.37 -1.67
N GLU A 78 13.00 0.70 -1.19
CA GLU A 78 11.66 0.84 -1.77
C GLU A 78 10.73 1.68 -0.89
N GLN A 79 10.14 2.74 -1.48
CA GLN A 79 9.16 3.58 -0.79
C GLN A 79 7.81 2.88 -0.62
N LEU A 80 7.46 1.96 -1.52
CA LEU A 80 6.21 1.21 -1.52
C LEU A 80 6.48 -0.26 -1.90
N GLU A 81 6.06 -1.21 -1.06
CA GLU A 81 6.17 -2.66 -1.30
C GLU A 81 4.76 -3.27 -1.41
N GLN A 82 4.52 -4.05 -2.49
CA GLN A 82 3.28 -4.80 -2.68
C GLN A 82 3.43 -6.21 -2.11
N VAL A 83 2.57 -6.60 -1.17
CA VAL A 83 2.60 -7.93 -0.55
C VAL A 83 1.34 -8.70 -0.92
N GLU A 84 1.53 -9.81 -1.63
CA GLU A 84 0.48 -10.77 -1.94
C GLU A 84 0.09 -11.55 -0.68
N THR A 85 -1.20 -11.89 -0.54
CA THR A 85 -1.58 -12.96 0.39
C THR A 85 -1.02 -14.27 -0.13
N PRO A 86 -0.39 -15.10 0.71
CA PRO A 86 -0.10 -16.48 0.31
C PRO A 86 -1.43 -17.13 -0.09
N ASP A 87 -1.51 -17.69 -1.29
CA ASP A 87 -2.58 -18.60 -1.68
C ASP A 87 -2.71 -19.67 -0.58
N ASP A 88 -3.90 -19.78 0.00
CA ASP A 88 -4.26 -20.79 1.02
C ASP A 88 -4.36 -22.19 0.39
#